data_AF-A0A918BAN4-F1
#
_entry.id   AF-A0A918BAN4-F1
#
_cell.length_a   1.000
_cell.length_b   1.000
_cell.length_c   1.000
_cell.angle_alpha   90.00
_cell.angle_beta   90.00
_cell.angle_gamma   90.00
#
_symmetry.space_group_name_H-M   'P 1'
#
loop_
_entity.id
_entity.type
_entity.pdbx_description
1 polymer ?
#
loop_
_entity_poly.entity_id
_entity_poly.type
_entity_poly.pdbx_seq_one_letter_code
_entity_poly.pdbx_strand_id
1 'polypeptide(L)'
;MPSLGALPLVRPDTFTPDTCTRGPADWNPIASAGAMSAFCGVFAGFVFAGIVVVIGQKNPPGGDGHASRGLRLLLPSFFGLATASYLYALVAGEMVCLRSWTGQLLSGAILAADAVVVIAALAWLLPAYQRAGHHEIRFFRQLVHFTAQFSALMVTVASLGFNNAMLRRQAAPWSDALMWGSGVAVMATLTCCWLRPPPPYPPTGPRPAPPPARWRDETVLDRRVGHCAWTTLAVSGALAVGAGVLGGVPHEHWARMPRWLVYGLGEACLLLPGAVLATALRALPRP
;
A
#
# COMPACT_ATOMS: atom_id res chain seq x y z
N MET A 1 25.03 -47.12 -37.60
CA MET A 1 24.16 -46.22 -36.81
C MET A 1 24.94 -45.80 -35.57
N PRO A 2 25.37 -44.52 -35.46
CA PRO A 2 26.11 -44.05 -34.30
C PRO A 2 25.17 -43.97 -33.09
N SER A 3 25.57 -44.62 -31.99
CA SER A 3 24.92 -44.52 -30.69
C SER A 3 24.96 -43.07 -30.22
N LEU A 4 23.81 -42.41 -30.18
CA LEU A 4 23.62 -41.15 -29.46
C LEU A 4 24.00 -41.38 -27.99
N GLY A 5 25.23 -41.03 -27.63
CA GLY A 5 25.70 -41.10 -26.25
C GLY A 5 24.80 -40.25 -25.38
N ALA A 6 24.16 -40.86 -24.40
CA ALA A 6 23.37 -40.16 -23.41
C ALA A 6 24.25 -39.10 -22.74
N LEU A 7 23.92 -37.82 -22.94
CA LEU A 7 24.54 -36.73 -22.20
C LEU A 7 24.37 -37.03 -20.71
N PRO A 8 25.45 -37.04 -19.91
CA PRO A 8 25.35 -37.32 -18.50
C PRO A 8 24.40 -36.29 -17.87
N LEU A 9 23.31 -36.79 -17.30
CA LEU A 9 22.41 -36.00 -16.47
C LEU A 9 23.26 -35.35 -15.38
N VAL A 10 23.45 -34.02 -15.50
CA VAL A 10 24.08 -33.21 -14.46
C VAL A 10 23.31 -33.50 -13.18
N ARG A 11 23.98 -34.09 -12.19
CA ARG A 11 23.37 -34.45 -10.92
C ARG A 11 22.87 -33.13 -10.29
N PRO A 12 21.55 -32.98 -10.06
CA PRO A 12 21.03 -31.73 -9.52
C PRO A 12 21.68 -31.50 -8.16
N ASP A 13 22.23 -30.30 -7.96
CA ASP A 13 22.72 -29.88 -6.65
C ASP A 13 21.58 -30.07 -5.64
N THR A 14 21.88 -30.74 -4.51
CA THR A 14 20.87 -31.06 -3.51
C THR A 14 20.39 -29.78 -2.83
N PHE A 15 19.22 -29.29 -3.24
CA PHE A 15 18.56 -28.14 -2.61
C PHE A 15 18.30 -28.44 -1.13
N THR A 16 18.85 -27.60 -0.26
CA THR A 16 18.58 -27.63 1.18
C THR A 16 17.69 -26.43 1.53
N PRO A 17 16.43 -26.64 1.97
CA PRO A 17 15.54 -25.54 2.33
C PRO A 17 16.13 -24.62 3.42
N ASP A 18 16.02 -23.30 3.23
CA ASP A 18 16.38 -22.27 4.22
C ASP A 18 15.10 -21.57 4.70
N THR A 19 14.53 -22.10 5.79
CA THR A 19 13.27 -21.63 6.39
C THR A 19 13.45 -20.44 7.34
N CYS A 20 14.50 -19.64 7.16
CA CYS A 20 14.84 -18.48 7.98
C CYS A 20 15.07 -18.78 9.48
N THR A 21 15.24 -20.03 9.89
CA THR A 21 15.41 -20.40 11.32
C THR A 21 16.76 -19.97 11.90
N ARG A 22 17.78 -19.79 11.03
CA ARG A 22 19.12 -19.32 11.40
C ARG A 22 19.43 -17.94 10.81
N GLY A 23 18.39 -17.19 10.44
CA GLY A 23 18.53 -15.89 9.81
C GLY A 23 19.14 -14.84 10.76
N PRO A 24 19.62 -13.71 10.21
CA PRO A 24 20.24 -12.63 10.98
C PRO A 24 19.26 -11.77 11.81
N ALA A 25 17.96 -12.07 11.74
CA ALA A 25 16.89 -11.35 12.40
C ALA A 25 16.16 -12.26 13.41
N ASP A 26 15.68 -11.67 14.51
CA ASP A 26 15.00 -12.39 15.59
C ASP A 26 13.56 -12.83 15.23
N TRP A 27 13.11 -12.53 14.00
CA TRP A 27 11.76 -12.81 13.50
C TRP A 27 11.79 -13.71 12.26
N ASN A 28 10.83 -14.63 12.16
CA ASN A 28 10.69 -15.51 11.01
C ASN A 28 9.58 -15.01 10.05
N PRO A 29 9.93 -14.50 8.84
CA PRO A 29 8.95 -13.97 7.89
C PRO A 29 7.94 -15.04 7.43
N ILE A 30 8.40 -16.26 7.20
CA ILE A 30 7.60 -17.39 6.69
C ILE A 30 6.55 -17.79 7.73
N ALA A 31 6.96 -17.94 9.00
CA ALA A 31 6.06 -18.32 10.08
C ALA A 31 4.93 -17.29 10.29
N SER A 32 5.25 -16.01 10.12
CA SER A 32 4.26 -14.93 10.29
C SER A 32 3.33 -14.71 9.10
N ALA A 33 3.77 -15.11 7.90
CA ALA A 33 3.09 -14.79 6.66
C ALA A 33 1.67 -15.39 6.59
N GLY A 34 1.45 -16.58 7.15
CA GLY A 34 0.12 -17.19 7.20
C GLY A 34 -0.90 -16.33 7.96
N ALA A 35 -0.54 -15.84 9.15
CA ALA A 35 -1.41 -14.96 9.93
C ALA A 35 -1.67 -13.63 9.23
N MET A 36 -0.64 -13.04 8.61
CA MET A 36 -0.77 -11.79 7.85
C MET A 36 -1.64 -11.96 6.60
N SER A 37 -1.53 -13.09 5.90
CA SER A 37 -2.39 -13.44 4.76
C SER A 37 -3.86 -13.51 5.17
N ALA A 38 -4.16 -14.20 6.27
CA ALA A 38 -5.51 -14.31 6.82
C ALA A 38 -6.06 -12.94 7.23
N PHE A 39 -5.26 -12.12 7.91
CA PHE A 39 -5.64 -10.76 8.26
C PHE A 39 -5.99 -9.91 7.03
N CYS A 40 -5.14 -9.92 5.99
CA CYS A 40 -5.40 -9.20 4.75
C CYS A 40 -6.67 -9.71 4.05
N GLY A 41 -6.88 -11.03 4.03
CA GLY A 41 -8.05 -11.66 3.41
C GLY A 41 -9.36 -11.29 4.12
N VAL A 42 -9.38 -11.34 5.46
CA VAL A 42 -10.52 -10.89 6.26
C VAL A 42 -10.80 -9.41 6.03
N PHE A 43 -9.75 -8.58 6.01
CA PHE A 43 -9.89 -7.16 5.79
C PHE A 43 -10.43 -6.84 4.39
N ALA A 44 -9.92 -7.51 3.35
CA ALA A 44 -10.46 -7.44 2.00
C ALA A 44 -11.93 -7.89 1.94
N GLY A 45 -12.30 -8.93 2.69
CA GLY A 45 -13.69 -9.37 2.82
C GLY A 45 -14.62 -8.30 3.40
N PHE A 46 -14.18 -7.59 4.44
CA PHE A 46 -14.93 -6.45 4.97
C PHE A 46 -15.06 -5.30 3.96
N VAL A 47 -13.99 -5.00 3.22
CA VAL A 47 -14.03 -4.00 2.14
C VAL A 47 -15.03 -4.42 1.06
N PHE A 48 -15.03 -5.69 0.64
CA PHE A 48 -15.97 -6.22 -0.33
C PHE A 48 -17.42 -6.14 0.16
N ALA A 49 -17.68 -6.50 1.43
CA ALA A 49 -19.00 -6.32 2.03
C ALA A 49 -19.43 -4.84 2.02
N GLY A 50 -18.52 -3.92 2.33
CA GLY A 50 -18.75 -2.48 2.22
C GLY A 50 -19.11 -2.03 0.81
N ILE A 51 -18.40 -2.54 -0.22
CA ILE A 51 -18.69 -2.30 -1.64
C ILE A 51 -20.12 -2.74 -1.98
N VAL A 52 -20.52 -3.96 -1.58
CA VAL A 52 -21.87 -4.49 -1.83
C VAL A 52 -22.94 -3.63 -1.15
N VAL A 53 -22.74 -3.20 0.09
CA VAL A 53 -23.67 -2.32 0.81
C VAL A 53 -23.82 -0.97 0.10
N VAL A 54 -22.70 -0.35 -0.31
CA VAL A 54 -22.71 0.95 -0.99
C VAL A 54 -23.40 0.88 -2.36
N ILE A 55 -23.22 -0.22 -3.10
CA ILE A 55 -23.92 -0.43 -4.39
C ILE A 55 -25.41 -0.74 -4.19
N GLY A 56 -25.73 -1.52 -3.15
CA GLY A 56 -27.11 -1.92 -2.85
C GLY A 56 -28.00 -0.77 -2.37
N GLN A 57 -27.41 0.28 -1.79
CA GLN A 57 -28.15 1.45 -1.36
C GLN A 57 -28.37 2.41 -2.53
N LYS A 58 -29.64 2.60 -2.91
CA LYS A 58 -30.01 3.53 -3.97
C LYS A 58 -29.65 4.95 -3.56
N ASN A 59 -28.75 5.60 -4.31
CA ASN A 59 -28.48 7.01 -4.11
C ASN A 59 -29.79 7.80 -4.24
N PRO A 60 -30.11 8.69 -3.29
CA PRO A 60 -31.27 9.55 -3.43
C PRO A 60 -31.15 10.39 -4.71
N PRO A 61 -32.27 10.64 -5.42
CA PRO A 61 -32.26 11.51 -6.59
C PRO A 61 -31.72 12.89 -6.18
N GLY A 62 -30.57 13.29 -6.74
CA GLY A 62 -29.88 14.53 -6.39
C GLY A 62 -28.73 14.40 -5.36
N GLY A 63 -28.31 13.17 -5.01
CA GLY A 63 -27.21 12.95 -4.06
C GLY A 63 -25.84 13.47 -4.53
N ASP A 64 -25.04 14.00 -3.60
CA ASP A 64 -23.78 14.72 -3.82
C ASP A 64 -22.58 13.85 -4.30
N GLY A 65 -22.82 12.60 -4.68
CA GLY A 65 -21.78 11.68 -5.17
C GLY A 65 -20.76 11.23 -4.12
N HIS A 66 -21.01 11.41 -2.82
CA HIS A 66 -20.08 10.97 -1.77
C HIS A 66 -19.91 9.44 -1.73
N ALA A 67 -21.01 8.69 -1.86
CA ALA A 67 -20.99 7.23 -1.92
C ALA A 67 -20.16 6.71 -3.11
N SER A 68 -20.29 7.33 -4.29
CA SER A 68 -19.50 6.93 -5.46
C SER A 68 -18.01 7.22 -5.32
N ARG A 69 -17.64 8.31 -4.64
CA ARG A 69 -16.23 8.61 -4.29
C ARG A 69 -15.65 7.57 -3.34
N GLY A 70 -16.39 7.21 -2.28
CA GLY A 70 -16.01 6.12 -1.39
C GLY A 70 -15.83 4.80 -2.14
N LEU A 71 -16.78 4.44 -2.99
CA LEU A 71 -16.73 3.23 -3.82
C LEU A 71 -15.51 3.19 -4.75
N ARG A 72 -15.16 4.32 -5.38
CA ARG A 72 -13.97 4.45 -6.23
C ARG A 72 -12.65 4.18 -5.49
N LEU A 73 -12.60 4.44 -4.18
CA LEU A 73 -11.43 4.14 -3.34
C LEU A 73 -11.45 2.70 -2.80
N LEU A 74 -12.63 2.17 -2.46
CA LEU A 74 -12.76 0.80 -1.96
C LEU A 74 -12.37 -0.25 -3.01
N LEU A 75 -12.71 -0.03 -4.28
CA LEU A 75 -12.40 -0.98 -5.37
C LEU A 75 -10.91 -1.30 -5.52
N PRO A 76 -10.01 -0.32 -5.75
CA PRO A 76 -8.59 -0.61 -5.86
C PRO A 76 -8.02 -1.20 -4.57
N SER A 77 -8.50 -0.77 -3.39
CA SER A 77 -8.03 -1.33 -2.12
C SER A 77 -8.49 -2.76 -1.86
N PHE A 78 -9.67 -3.16 -2.34
CA PHE A 78 -10.07 -4.56 -2.32
C PHE A 78 -9.08 -5.43 -3.11
N PHE A 79 -8.74 -5.02 -4.35
CA PHE A 79 -7.77 -5.75 -5.16
C PHE A 79 -6.37 -5.72 -4.54
N GLY A 80 -5.93 -4.59 -3.99
CA GLY A 80 -4.67 -4.45 -3.30
C GLY A 80 -4.56 -5.37 -2.08
N LEU A 81 -5.55 -5.36 -1.18
CA LEU A 81 -5.59 -6.24 0.00
C LEU A 81 -5.71 -7.73 -0.36
N ALA A 82 -6.51 -8.07 -1.38
CA ALA A 82 -6.59 -9.44 -1.88
C ALA A 82 -5.24 -9.91 -2.45
N THR A 83 -4.55 -9.02 -3.17
CA THR A 83 -3.21 -9.28 -3.69
C THR A 83 -2.19 -9.43 -2.57
N ALA A 84 -2.20 -8.55 -1.58
CA ALA A 84 -1.35 -8.69 -0.39
C ALA A 84 -1.61 -10.01 0.34
N SER A 85 -2.88 -10.40 0.52
CA SER A 85 -3.26 -11.69 1.11
C SER A 85 -2.68 -12.87 0.33
N TYR A 86 -2.80 -12.86 -1.00
CA TYR A 86 -2.21 -13.87 -1.87
C TYR A 86 -0.68 -13.91 -1.78
N LEU A 87 -0.01 -12.76 -1.82
CA LEU A 87 1.46 -12.70 -1.74
C LEU A 87 1.96 -13.18 -0.37
N TYR A 88 1.30 -12.83 0.73
CA TYR A 88 1.60 -13.39 2.04
C TYR A 88 1.39 -14.91 2.09
N ALA A 89 0.38 -15.45 1.40
CA ALA A 89 0.19 -16.90 1.31
C ALA A 89 1.35 -17.59 0.55
N LEU A 90 1.86 -16.96 -0.51
CA LEU A 90 3.06 -17.44 -1.20
C LEU A 90 4.30 -17.41 -0.28
N VAL A 91 4.49 -16.33 0.47
CA VAL A 91 5.59 -16.20 1.45
C VAL A 91 5.51 -17.29 2.53
N ALA A 92 4.32 -17.71 2.95
CA ALA A 92 4.13 -18.78 3.93
C ALA A 92 4.60 -20.16 3.42
N GLY A 93 4.54 -20.40 2.11
CA GLY A 93 5.01 -21.63 1.47
C GLY A 93 6.46 -21.58 0.99
N GLU A 94 7.18 -20.50 1.30
CA GLU A 94 8.51 -20.26 0.77
C GLU A 94 9.59 -21.10 1.46
N MET A 95 10.58 -21.56 0.68
CA MET A 95 11.72 -22.35 1.17
C MET A 95 13.06 -21.61 1.04
N VAL A 96 13.04 -20.40 0.47
CA VAL A 96 14.20 -19.53 0.29
C VAL A 96 14.04 -18.28 1.15
N CYS A 97 14.84 -18.17 2.20
CA CYS A 97 14.71 -17.11 3.19
C CYS A 97 14.78 -15.68 2.60
N LEU A 98 15.71 -15.43 1.67
CA LEU A 98 15.86 -14.09 1.07
C LEU A 98 14.63 -13.70 0.22
N ARG A 99 14.01 -14.68 -0.44
CA ARG A 99 12.79 -14.48 -1.23
C ARG A 99 11.59 -14.20 -0.33
N SER A 100 11.48 -14.90 0.80
CA SER A 100 10.39 -14.69 1.77
C SER A 100 10.43 -13.28 2.38
N TRP A 101 11.61 -12.80 2.80
CA TRP A 101 11.78 -11.42 3.30
C TRP A 101 11.39 -10.37 2.26
N THR A 102 11.83 -10.55 1.02
CA THR A 102 11.54 -9.61 -0.07
C THR A 102 10.04 -9.58 -0.40
N GLY A 103 9.42 -10.77 -0.49
CA GLY A 103 7.98 -10.90 -0.68
C GLY A 103 7.19 -10.28 0.48
N GLN A 104 7.65 -10.45 1.72
CA GLN A 104 7.01 -9.87 2.90
C GLN A 104 7.06 -8.34 2.90
N LEU A 105 8.21 -7.75 2.51
CA LEU A 105 8.37 -6.30 2.39
C LEU A 105 7.39 -5.72 1.37
N LEU A 106 7.31 -6.31 0.18
CA LEU A 106 6.39 -5.87 -0.89
C LEU A 106 4.92 -6.01 -0.47
N SER A 107 4.55 -7.14 0.13
CA SER A 107 3.19 -7.38 0.63
C SER A 107 2.81 -6.40 1.75
N GLY A 108 3.77 -6.08 2.63
CA GLY A 108 3.58 -5.11 3.71
C GLY A 108 3.39 -3.69 3.22
N ALA A 109 4.12 -3.28 2.17
CA ALA A 109 3.95 -1.98 1.53
C ALA A 109 2.54 -1.83 0.91
N ILE A 110 2.05 -2.86 0.22
CA ILE A 110 0.68 -2.91 -0.31
C ILE A 110 -0.34 -2.78 0.83
N LEU A 111 -0.23 -3.63 1.87
CA LEU A 111 -1.12 -3.60 3.03
C LEU A 111 -1.17 -2.21 3.70
N ALA A 112 -0.02 -1.58 3.92
CA ALA A 112 0.08 -0.28 4.56
C ALA A 112 -0.61 0.83 3.74
N ALA A 113 -0.43 0.82 2.41
CA ALA A 113 -1.07 1.79 1.51
C ALA A 113 -2.59 1.58 1.47
N ASP A 114 -3.04 0.35 1.23
CA ASP A 114 -4.44 0.04 1.03
C ASP A 114 -5.26 0.18 2.32
N ALA A 115 -4.69 -0.11 3.49
CA ALA A 115 -5.36 0.13 4.77
C ALA A 115 -5.73 1.60 4.98
N VAL A 116 -4.83 2.53 4.63
CA VAL A 116 -5.10 3.97 4.76
C VAL A 116 -6.15 4.43 3.75
N VAL A 117 -6.12 3.90 2.53
CA VAL A 117 -7.11 4.22 1.49
C VAL A 117 -8.49 3.71 1.88
N VAL A 118 -8.61 2.54 2.52
CA VAL A 118 -9.88 2.04 3.08
C VAL A 118 -10.43 3.00 4.13
N ILE A 119 -9.62 3.46 5.08
CA ILE A 119 -10.09 4.42 6.11
C ILE A 119 -10.47 5.76 5.46
N ALA A 120 -9.73 6.21 4.45
CA ALA A 120 -10.08 7.39 3.67
C ALA A 120 -11.41 7.22 2.91
N ALA A 121 -11.68 6.03 2.38
CA ALA A 121 -12.95 5.69 1.74
C ALA A 121 -14.12 5.70 2.74
N LEU A 122 -13.92 5.17 3.96
CA LEU A 122 -14.92 5.22 5.02
C LEU A 122 -15.26 6.66 5.41
N ALA A 123 -14.28 7.57 5.41
CA ALA A 123 -14.53 9.00 5.66
C ALA A 123 -15.50 9.60 4.64
N TRP A 124 -15.51 9.11 3.39
CA TRP A 124 -16.48 9.53 2.36
C TRP A 124 -17.89 8.95 2.55
N LEU A 125 -18.02 7.81 3.23
CA LEU A 125 -19.32 7.18 3.46
C LEU A 125 -20.11 7.86 4.58
N LEU A 126 -19.44 8.51 5.55
CA LEU A 126 -20.11 9.25 6.63
C LEU A 126 -21.05 10.35 6.12
N PRO A 127 -20.59 11.30 5.27
CA PRO A 127 -21.48 12.33 4.73
C PRO A 127 -22.51 11.73 3.77
N ALA A 128 -22.20 10.62 3.09
CA ALA A 128 -23.14 9.98 2.17
C ALA A 128 -24.41 9.47 2.86
N TYR A 129 -24.30 9.04 4.12
CA TYR A 129 -25.44 8.52 4.89
C TYR A 129 -26.09 9.53 5.82
N GLN A 130 -25.82 10.83 5.63
CA GLN A 130 -26.36 11.93 6.46
C GLN A 130 -26.14 11.73 7.96
N ARG A 131 -25.17 10.88 8.33
CA ARG A 131 -24.79 10.62 9.72
C ARG A 131 -23.76 11.61 10.22
N ALA A 132 -23.31 12.54 9.38
CA ALA A 132 -22.15 13.38 9.63
C ALA A 132 -22.51 14.69 10.36
N GLY A 133 -22.29 14.72 11.66
CA GLY A 133 -21.98 15.96 12.36
C GLY A 133 -20.59 16.48 11.96
N HIS A 134 -20.38 17.80 11.97
CA HIS A 134 -19.08 18.42 11.66
C HIS A 134 -17.92 17.86 12.51
N HIS A 135 -18.21 17.34 13.71
CA HIS A 135 -17.24 16.73 14.62
C HIS A 135 -16.71 15.37 14.11
N GLU A 136 -17.55 14.55 13.48
CA GLU A 136 -17.16 13.20 13.04
C GLU A 136 -16.26 13.26 11.81
N ILE A 137 -16.53 14.17 10.86
CA ILE A 137 -15.66 14.38 9.69
C ILE A 137 -14.25 14.79 10.15
N ARG A 138 -14.14 15.66 11.15
CA ARG A 138 -12.85 16.06 11.73
C ARG A 138 -12.14 14.88 12.40
N PHE A 139 -12.85 14.07 13.16
CA PHE A 139 -12.31 12.87 13.80
C PHE A 139 -11.75 11.90 12.75
N PHE A 140 -12.52 11.55 11.72
CA PHE A 140 -12.06 10.64 10.67
C PHE A 140 -10.87 11.20 9.88
N ARG A 141 -10.84 12.51 9.61
CA ARG A 141 -9.69 13.15 8.98
C ARG A 141 -8.43 13.06 9.86
N GLN A 142 -8.56 13.22 11.17
CA GLN A 142 -7.44 13.03 12.11
C GLN A 142 -7.01 11.56 12.17
N LEU A 143 -7.96 10.63 12.18
CA LEU A 143 -7.70 9.19 12.18
C LEU A 143 -6.93 8.75 10.93
N VAL A 144 -7.32 9.22 9.74
CA VAL A 144 -6.60 8.93 8.50
C VAL A 144 -5.19 9.51 8.55
N HIS A 145 -5.01 10.73 9.07
CA HIS A 145 -3.68 11.32 9.22
C HIS A 145 -2.79 10.51 10.17
N PHE A 146 -3.31 10.16 11.35
CA PHE A 146 -2.61 9.33 12.32
C PHE A 146 -2.21 7.98 11.71
N THR A 147 -3.15 7.30 11.04
CA THR A 147 -2.87 6.01 10.40
C THR A 147 -1.84 6.15 9.29
N ALA A 148 -1.90 7.21 8.47
CA ALA A 148 -0.89 7.46 7.45
C ALA A 148 0.52 7.67 8.04
N GLN A 149 0.64 8.43 9.14
CA GLN A 149 1.92 8.62 9.82
C GLN A 149 2.44 7.31 10.43
N PHE A 150 1.56 6.56 11.08
CA PHE A 150 1.90 5.25 11.65
C PHE A 150 2.34 4.26 10.58
N SER A 151 1.61 4.15 9.47
CA SER A 151 1.97 3.31 8.33
C SER A 151 3.30 3.71 7.71
N ALA A 152 3.56 5.01 7.52
CA ALA A 152 4.84 5.49 7.00
C ALA A 152 6.01 5.12 7.93
N LEU A 153 5.83 5.27 9.24
CA LEU A 153 6.83 4.86 10.24
C LEU A 153 7.08 3.35 10.20
N MET A 154 6.01 2.54 10.18
CA MET A 154 6.12 1.08 10.13
C MET A 154 6.81 0.59 8.86
N VAL A 155 6.52 1.19 7.70
CA VAL A 155 7.19 0.86 6.43
C VAL A 155 8.66 1.29 6.45
N THR A 156 8.98 2.43 7.09
CA THR A 156 10.37 2.88 7.28
C THR A 156 11.16 1.87 8.10
N VAL A 157 10.62 1.46 9.25
CA VAL A 157 11.24 0.46 10.13
C VAL A 157 11.36 -0.90 9.43
N ALA A 158 10.33 -1.33 8.68
CA ALA A 158 10.38 -2.57 7.90
C ALA A 158 11.48 -2.53 6.82
N SER A 159 11.64 -1.39 6.15
CA SER A 159 12.66 -1.21 5.09
C SER A 159 14.08 -1.18 5.66
N LEU A 160 14.27 -0.54 6.83
CA LEU A 160 15.53 -0.62 7.59
C LEU A 160 15.83 -2.05 8.05
N GLY A 161 14.83 -2.74 8.60
CA GLY A 161 14.93 -4.13 9.02
C GLY A 161 15.31 -5.05 7.86
N PHE A 162 14.72 -4.83 6.69
CA PHE A 162 15.05 -5.55 5.46
C PHE A 162 16.51 -5.33 5.04
N ASN A 163 16.98 -4.08 4.96
CA ASN A 163 18.38 -3.80 4.59
C ASN A 163 19.36 -4.46 5.56
N ASN A 164 19.09 -4.37 6.86
CA ASN A 164 19.93 -4.97 7.90
C ASN A 164 19.91 -6.50 7.86
N ALA A 165 18.76 -7.11 7.60
CA ALA A 165 18.63 -8.56 7.47
C ALA A 165 19.34 -9.07 6.21
N MET A 166 19.11 -8.45 5.05
CA MET A 166 19.69 -8.90 3.78
C MET A 166 21.20 -8.70 3.72
N LEU A 167 21.72 -7.64 4.34
CA LEU A 167 23.14 -7.31 4.34
C LEU A 167 23.89 -7.84 5.58
N ARG A 168 23.25 -8.69 6.41
CA ARG A 168 23.85 -9.28 7.62
C ARG A 168 24.48 -8.23 8.54
N ARG A 169 23.77 -7.12 8.79
CA ARG A 169 24.26 -5.97 9.59
C ARG A 169 25.53 -5.30 9.04
N GLN A 170 25.88 -5.56 7.77
CA GLN A 170 26.90 -4.81 7.02
C GLN A 170 26.25 -3.72 6.14
N ALA A 171 25.06 -3.25 6.53
CA ALA A 171 24.45 -2.11 5.87
C ALA A 171 25.37 -0.90 6.06
N ALA A 172 25.64 -0.18 4.97
CA ALA A 172 26.44 1.02 5.06
C ALA A 172 25.66 2.11 5.83
N PRO A 173 26.29 2.87 6.74
CA PRO A 173 25.60 3.82 7.61
C PRO A 173 24.88 4.94 6.82
N TRP A 174 25.36 5.24 5.61
CA TRP A 174 24.68 6.20 4.72
C TRP A 174 23.30 5.71 4.28
N SER A 175 23.08 4.39 4.15
CA SER A 175 21.78 3.84 3.75
C SER A 175 20.78 3.93 4.89
N ASP A 176 21.20 3.72 6.13
CA ASP A 176 20.31 3.87 7.29
C ASP A 176 19.91 5.34 7.46
N ALA A 177 20.87 6.26 7.29
CA ALA A 177 20.61 7.70 7.29
C ALA A 177 19.68 8.11 6.14
N LEU A 178 19.86 7.55 4.93
CA LEU A 178 18.99 7.78 3.78
C LEU A 178 17.56 7.34 4.09
N MET A 179 17.37 6.13 4.63
CA MET A 179 16.04 5.55 4.90
C MET A 179 15.30 6.31 6.00
N TRP A 180 15.99 6.71 7.07
CA TRP A 180 15.41 7.59 8.07
C TRP A 180 15.08 8.97 7.49
N GLY A 181 15.96 9.52 6.66
CA GLY A 181 15.76 10.80 5.98
C GLY A 181 14.54 10.76 5.05
N SER A 182 14.41 9.72 4.23
CA SER A 182 13.27 9.53 3.33
C SER A 182 11.99 9.26 4.11
N GLY A 183 12.03 8.47 5.18
CA GLY A 183 10.91 8.26 6.09
C GLY A 183 10.40 9.57 6.71
N VAL A 184 11.29 10.38 7.28
CA VAL A 184 10.95 11.71 7.82
C VAL A 184 10.42 12.64 6.73
N ALA A 185 11.02 12.63 5.54
CA ALA A 185 10.54 13.43 4.41
C ALA A 185 9.13 13.04 3.95
N VAL A 186 8.82 11.74 3.91
CA VAL A 186 7.46 11.23 3.63
C VAL A 186 6.50 11.72 4.71
N MET A 187 6.83 11.51 5.99
CA MET A 187 5.99 11.94 7.12
C MET A 187 5.73 13.46 7.11
N ALA A 188 6.76 14.27 6.85
CA ALA A 188 6.64 15.72 6.70
C ALA A 188 5.73 16.07 5.51
N THR A 189 5.88 15.38 4.37
CA THR A 189 5.03 15.56 3.20
C THR A 189 3.57 15.23 3.51
N LEU A 190 3.30 14.18 4.27
CA LEU A 190 1.95 13.81 4.72
C LEU A 190 1.35 14.92 5.59
N THR A 191 2.10 15.46 6.54
CA THR A 191 1.69 16.60 7.38
C THR A 191 1.43 17.84 6.55
N CYS A 192 2.32 18.20 5.62
CA CYS A 192 2.10 19.33 4.71
C CYS A 192 0.85 19.14 3.84
N CYS A 193 0.59 17.92 3.34
CA CYS A 193 -0.62 17.62 2.58
C CYS A 193 -1.89 17.75 3.42
N TRP A 194 -1.83 17.36 4.69
CA TRP A 194 -2.93 17.46 5.63
C TRP A 194 -3.21 18.91 6.07
N LEU A 195 -2.17 19.72 6.27
CA LEU A 195 -2.26 21.12 6.70
C LEU A 195 -2.74 22.08 5.60
N ARG A 196 -2.56 21.73 4.31
CA ARG A 196 -2.93 22.62 3.20
C ARG A 196 -4.42 23.00 3.28
N PRO A 197 -4.75 24.29 3.48
CA PRO A 197 -6.12 24.73 3.61
C PRO A 197 -6.90 24.50 2.31
N PRO A 198 -8.23 24.41 2.37
CA PRO A 198 -9.04 24.48 1.18
C PRO A 198 -8.81 25.79 0.42
N PRO A 199 -8.98 25.80 -0.93
CA PRO A 199 -9.07 27.06 -1.64
C PRO A 199 -10.21 27.89 -1.01
N PRO A 200 -10.03 29.21 -0.88
CA PRO A 200 -11.02 30.07 -0.24
C PRO A 200 -12.36 30.01 -0.98
N TYR A 201 -13.46 30.12 -0.23
CA TYR A 201 -14.78 30.27 -0.83
C TYR A 201 -14.80 31.48 -1.76
N PRO A 202 -15.37 31.38 -2.97
CA PRO A 202 -15.49 32.53 -3.85
C PRO A 202 -16.38 33.59 -3.20
N PRO A 203 -16.06 34.89 -3.39
CA PRO A 203 -16.88 35.97 -2.85
C PRO A 203 -18.30 35.91 -3.41
N THR A 204 -19.29 36.06 -2.53
CA THR A 204 -20.71 36.22 -2.84
C THR A 204 -20.95 37.60 -3.47
N GLY A 205 -20.46 37.79 -4.69
CA GLY A 205 -20.67 39.00 -5.48
C GLY A 205 -21.87 38.87 -6.44
N PRO A 206 -22.61 39.95 -6.72
CA PRO A 206 -23.85 39.96 -7.51
C PRO A 206 -23.64 39.82 -9.04
N ARG A 207 -22.56 39.17 -9.50
CA ARG A 207 -22.26 39.01 -10.93
C ARG A 207 -23.06 37.84 -11.56
N PRO A 208 -23.40 37.92 -12.86
CA PRO A 208 -24.31 36.99 -13.53
C PRO A 208 -23.80 35.55 -13.39
N ALA A 209 -24.69 34.67 -12.93
CA ALA A 209 -24.38 33.39 -12.31
C ALA A 209 -23.52 32.47 -13.21
N PRO A 210 -22.21 32.31 -12.95
CA PRO A 210 -21.49 31.13 -13.43
C PRO A 210 -22.14 29.87 -12.85
N PRO A 211 -21.92 28.66 -13.44
CA PRO A 211 -22.40 27.42 -12.85
C PRO A 211 -22.06 27.39 -11.35
N PRO A 212 -23.01 26.97 -10.49
CA PRO A 212 -22.92 27.19 -9.05
C PRO A 212 -21.56 26.70 -8.55
N ALA A 213 -20.79 27.56 -7.89
CA ALA A 213 -19.38 27.32 -7.54
C ALA A 213 -19.13 25.99 -6.79
N ARG A 214 -20.16 25.47 -6.11
CA ARG A 214 -20.26 24.10 -5.58
C ARG A 214 -19.80 23.02 -6.58
N TRP A 215 -20.15 23.16 -7.86
CA TRP A 215 -19.73 22.24 -8.93
C TRP A 215 -18.22 22.24 -9.17
N ARG A 216 -17.55 23.39 -9.07
CA ARG A 216 -16.10 23.47 -9.31
C ARG A 216 -15.33 22.73 -8.21
N ASP A 217 -15.76 22.87 -6.96
CA ASP A 217 -15.15 22.12 -5.85
C ASP A 217 -15.43 20.61 -5.95
N GLU A 218 -16.63 20.22 -6.37
CA GLU A 218 -16.98 18.82 -6.59
C GLU A 218 -16.13 18.16 -7.70
N THR A 219 -15.87 18.87 -8.81
CA THR A 219 -14.99 18.33 -9.89
C THR A 219 -13.52 18.20 -9.46
N VAL A 220 -12.99 19.17 -8.71
CA VAL A 220 -11.61 19.10 -8.19
C VAL A 220 -11.46 17.94 -7.22
N LEU A 221 -12.44 17.76 -6.34
CA LEU A 221 -12.47 16.70 -5.36
C LEU A 221 -12.60 15.32 -6.02
N ASP A 222 -13.48 15.20 -7.00
CA ASP A 222 -13.64 13.96 -7.78
C ASP A 222 -12.36 13.60 -8.53
N ARG A 223 -11.67 14.59 -9.10
CA ARG A 223 -10.37 14.39 -9.73
C ARG A 223 -9.30 13.92 -8.73
N ARG A 224 -9.30 14.41 -7.49
CA ARG A 224 -8.36 13.97 -6.44
C ARG A 224 -8.64 12.54 -5.99
N VAL A 225 -9.91 12.20 -5.81
CA VAL A 225 -10.33 10.82 -5.49
C VAL A 225 -9.95 9.88 -6.63
N GLY A 226 -10.21 10.26 -7.88
CA GLY A 226 -9.81 9.51 -9.06
C GLY A 226 -8.29 9.32 -9.13
N HIS A 227 -7.51 10.38 -8.90
CA HIS A 227 -6.05 10.28 -8.81
C HIS A 227 -5.61 9.32 -7.72
N CYS A 228 -6.17 9.43 -6.51
CA CYS A 228 -5.86 8.51 -5.42
C CYS A 228 -6.15 7.06 -5.80
N ALA A 229 -7.33 6.78 -6.37
CA ALA A 229 -7.72 5.43 -6.80
C ALA A 229 -6.74 4.85 -7.84
N TRP A 230 -6.38 5.64 -8.86
CA TRP A 230 -5.42 5.22 -9.88
C TRP A 230 -4.01 5.06 -9.32
N THR A 231 -3.56 5.93 -8.42
CA THR A 231 -2.24 5.77 -7.78
C THR A 231 -2.19 4.53 -6.91
N THR A 232 -3.26 4.24 -6.15
CA THR A 232 -3.36 3.00 -5.37
C THR A 232 -3.28 1.78 -6.27
N LEU A 233 -4.08 1.73 -7.33
CA LEU A 233 -4.07 0.61 -8.27
C LEU A 233 -2.71 0.43 -8.96
N ALA A 234 -2.11 1.53 -9.41
CA ALA A 234 -0.81 1.50 -10.10
C ALA A 234 0.32 1.06 -9.16
N VAL A 235 0.37 1.58 -7.94
CA VAL A 235 1.41 1.23 -6.95
C VAL A 235 1.22 -0.21 -6.48
N SER A 236 0.02 -0.60 -6.04
CA SER A 236 -0.22 -1.97 -5.58
C SER A 236 -0.02 -2.98 -6.71
N GLY A 237 -0.43 -2.65 -7.94
CA GLY A 237 -0.16 -3.46 -9.13
C GLY A 237 1.33 -3.58 -9.46
N ALA A 238 2.08 -2.49 -9.41
CA ALA A 238 3.53 -2.50 -9.65
C ALA A 238 4.29 -3.32 -8.60
N LEU A 239 3.93 -3.17 -7.32
CA LEU A 239 4.50 -3.96 -6.23
C LEU A 239 4.16 -5.44 -6.38
N ALA A 240 2.94 -5.77 -6.81
CA ALA A 240 2.51 -7.15 -7.05
C ALA A 240 3.25 -7.79 -8.24
N VAL A 241 3.40 -7.07 -9.35
CA VAL A 241 4.19 -7.53 -10.50
C VAL A 241 5.65 -7.72 -10.09
N GLY A 242 6.21 -6.76 -9.34
CA GLY A 242 7.57 -6.88 -8.79
C GLY A 242 7.73 -8.13 -7.92
N ALA A 243 6.77 -8.41 -7.02
CA ALA A 243 6.76 -9.61 -6.20
C ALA A 243 6.65 -10.88 -7.04
N GLY A 244 5.81 -10.91 -8.08
CA GLY A 244 5.67 -12.04 -8.99
C GLY A 244 6.93 -12.32 -9.80
N VAL A 245 7.58 -11.27 -10.34
CA VAL A 245 8.85 -11.38 -11.07
C VAL A 245 9.93 -11.95 -10.16
N LEU A 246 10.06 -11.42 -8.94
CA LEU A 246 11.02 -11.92 -7.95
C LEU A 246 10.68 -13.36 -7.54
N GLY A 247 9.40 -13.67 -7.33
CA GLY A 247 8.91 -15.01 -7.06
C GLY A 247 9.33 -16.04 -8.13
N GLY A 248 9.29 -15.64 -9.40
CA GLY A 248 9.65 -16.47 -10.54
C GLY A 248 11.15 -16.72 -10.73
N VAL A 249 12.01 -15.95 -10.05
CA VAL A 249 13.47 -16.15 -10.13
C VAL A 249 13.86 -17.46 -9.43
N PRO A 250 14.61 -18.37 -10.10
CA PRO A 250 15.03 -19.64 -9.52
C PRO A 250 15.84 -19.47 -8.23
N HIS A 251 15.68 -20.41 -7.29
CA HIS A 251 16.30 -20.35 -5.96
C HIS A 251 17.82 -20.15 -5.97
N GLU A 252 18.53 -20.68 -6.97
CA GLU A 252 19.97 -20.55 -7.15
C GLU A 252 20.43 -19.07 -7.22
N HIS A 253 19.61 -18.21 -7.83
CA HIS A 253 19.92 -16.80 -8.01
C HIS A 253 19.68 -15.98 -6.73
N TRP A 254 18.99 -16.55 -5.74
CA TRP A 254 18.74 -15.92 -4.46
C TRP A 254 19.91 -16.05 -3.49
N ALA A 255 20.95 -16.82 -3.81
CA ALA A 255 22.10 -17.01 -2.91
C ALA A 255 22.80 -15.69 -2.54
N ARG A 256 22.81 -14.69 -3.44
CA ARG A 256 23.38 -13.35 -3.20
C ARG A 256 22.61 -12.28 -3.96
N MET A 257 21.86 -11.45 -3.22
CA MET A 257 21.26 -10.25 -3.80
C MET A 257 22.31 -9.14 -3.91
N PRO A 258 22.44 -8.46 -5.06
CA PRO A 258 23.37 -7.35 -5.17
C PRO A 258 22.93 -6.19 -4.25
N ARG A 259 23.90 -5.54 -3.60
CA ARG A 259 23.62 -4.50 -2.58
C ARG A 259 22.74 -3.36 -3.09
N TRP A 260 22.97 -2.92 -4.32
CA TRP A 260 22.18 -1.85 -4.93
C TRP A 260 20.70 -2.22 -5.06
N LEU A 261 20.39 -3.50 -5.31
CA LEU A 261 19.02 -3.98 -5.43
C LEU A 261 18.34 -4.03 -4.05
N VAL A 262 19.05 -4.47 -3.01
CA VAL A 262 18.55 -4.46 -1.63
C VAL A 262 18.16 -3.03 -1.23
N TYR A 263 19.07 -2.06 -1.39
CA TYR A 263 18.80 -0.66 -1.07
C TYR A 263 17.66 -0.07 -1.92
N GLY A 264 17.66 -0.35 -3.23
CA GLY A 264 16.62 0.11 -4.14
C GLY A 264 15.24 -0.44 -3.78
N LEU A 265 15.14 -1.72 -3.41
CA LEU A 265 13.88 -2.32 -2.97
C LEU A 265 13.39 -1.75 -1.65
N GLY A 266 14.30 -1.57 -0.67
CA GLY A 266 13.96 -0.92 0.60
C GLY A 266 13.37 0.48 0.39
N GLU A 267 14.04 1.32 -0.40
CA GLU A 267 13.58 2.69 -0.67
C GLU A 267 12.30 2.71 -1.51
N ALA A 268 12.20 1.86 -2.54
CA ALA A 268 10.99 1.78 -3.37
C ALA A 268 9.76 1.38 -2.53
N CYS A 269 9.91 0.40 -1.63
CA CYS A 269 8.86 -0.04 -0.73
C CYS A 269 8.45 1.01 0.30
N LEU A 270 9.26 2.05 0.52
CA LEU A 270 8.90 3.20 1.35
C LEU A 270 8.24 4.33 0.53
N LEU A 271 8.85 4.72 -0.58
CA LEU A 271 8.41 5.86 -1.37
C LEU A 271 7.11 5.60 -2.13
N LEU A 272 6.94 4.40 -2.68
CA LEU A 272 5.73 4.04 -3.45
C LEU A 272 4.46 4.08 -2.59
N PRO A 273 4.36 3.40 -1.44
CA PRO A 273 3.19 3.57 -0.58
C PRO A 273 3.10 4.99 -0.02
N GLY A 274 4.22 5.67 0.25
CA GLY A 274 4.23 7.09 0.65
C GLY A 274 3.48 8.00 -0.33
N ALA A 275 3.61 7.75 -1.64
CA ALA A 275 2.85 8.47 -2.67
C ALA A 275 1.34 8.22 -2.55
N VAL A 276 0.93 6.96 -2.33
CA VAL A 276 -0.48 6.59 -2.12
C VAL A 276 -1.05 7.27 -0.87
N LEU A 277 -0.31 7.23 0.24
CA LEU A 277 -0.67 7.89 1.50
C LEU A 277 -0.87 9.40 1.30
N ALA A 278 0.02 10.06 0.55
CA ALA A 278 -0.08 11.49 0.27
C ALA A 278 -1.30 11.82 -0.59
N THR A 279 -1.62 11.01 -1.61
CA THR A 279 -2.83 11.18 -2.42
C THR A 279 -4.09 10.91 -1.63
N ALA A 280 -4.10 9.93 -0.72
CA ALA A 280 -5.23 9.61 0.13
C ALA A 280 -5.58 10.80 1.05
N LEU A 281 -4.59 11.41 1.70
CA LEU A 281 -4.81 12.61 2.52
C LEU A 281 -5.35 13.80 1.72
N ARG A 282 -4.90 13.97 0.47
CA ARG A 282 -5.42 15.04 -0.42
C ARG A 282 -6.84 14.76 -0.92
N ALA A 283 -7.24 13.51 -0.95
CA ALA A 283 -8.55 13.04 -1.39
C ALA A 283 -9.60 12.99 -0.27
N LEU A 284 -9.28 13.41 0.97
CA LEU A 284 -10.24 13.37 2.07
C LEU A 284 -11.38 14.40 1.93
N PRO A 285 -12.57 14.08 2.46
CA PRO A 285 -13.65 15.03 2.60
C PRO A 285 -13.23 16.17 3.52
N ARG A 286 -13.76 17.36 3.24
CA ARG A 286 -13.49 18.56 4.02
C ARG A 286 -14.75 18.93 4.82
N PRO A 287 -14.60 19.37 6.08
CA PRO A 287 -15.71 19.84 6.88
C PRO A 287 -16.25 21.18 6.40
#